data_AF-A0AAE3W657-F1
#
_entry.id   AF-A0AAE3W657-F1
#
_cell.length_a   1.000
_cell.length_b   1.000
_cell.length_c   1.000
_cell.angle_alpha   90.00
_cell.angle_beta   90.00
_cell.angle_gamma   90.00
#
_symmetry.space_group_name_H-M   'P 1'
#
loop_
_entity.id
_entity.type
_entity.pdbx_description
1 polymer ?
#
loop_
_entity_poly.entity_id
_entity_poly.type
_entity_poly.pdbx_seq_one_letter_code
_entity_poly.pdbx_strand_id
1 'polypeptide(L)'
;MSDSPLSDALAAYAGNRTDENWARLIDVFRNSIVGAVGSGPVAADGTSGAGFGVGRTTHGDGRPRILTFADPPVYARTFGQAFTVGVPGSVLLEMAAGDLDCAGILINSATSETSVVISREAAVAARD
;
A
#
# COMPACT_ATOMS: atom_id res chain seq x y z
N MET A 1 6.41 20.85 0.39
CA MET A 1 5.81 19.54 0.72
C MET A 1 6.81 18.48 0.26
N SER A 2 6.90 17.35 0.96
CA SER A 2 7.76 16.24 0.51
C SER A 2 7.21 15.63 -0.78
N ASP A 3 8.09 15.20 -1.66
CA ASP A 3 7.73 14.47 -2.88
C ASP A 3 7.42 12.99 -2.60
N SER A 4 7.74 12.51 -1.39
CA SER A 4 7.54 11.12 -0.95
C SER A 4 6.86 11.00 0.43
N PRO A 5 5.67 11.59 0.61
CA PRO A 5 5.02 11.69 1.92
C PRO A 5 4.75 10.33 2.58
N LEU A 6 4.41 9.29 1.80
CA LEU A 6 4.16 7.96 2.36
C LEU A 6 5.47 7.29 2.78
N SER A 7 6.53 7.44 2.00
CA SER A 7 7.87 6.95 2.36
C SER A 7 8.43 7.65 3.60
N ASP A 8 8.15 8.94 3.78
CA ASP A 8 8.54 9.68 4.98
C ASP A 8 7.80 9.16 6.23
N ALA A 9 6.50 8.88 6.10
CA ALA A 9 5.71 8.28 7.18
C ALA A 9 6.19 6.87 7.53
N LEU A 10 6.54 6.06 6.51
CA LEU A 10 7.16 4.75 6.70
C LEU A 10 8.48 4.86 7.47
N ALA A 11 9.35 5.79 7.08
CA ALA A 11 10.63 6.01 7.74
C ALA A 11 10.46 6.49 9.20
N ALA A 12 9.51 7.39 9.46
CA ALA A 12 9.20 7.86 10.80
C ALA A 12 8.73 6.71 11.71
N TYR A 13 7.80 5.88 11.24
CA TYR A 13 7.33 4.71 11.98
C TYR A 13 8.43 3.65 12.18
N ALA A 14 9.23 3.37 11.14
CA ALA A 14 10.32 2.40 11.22
C ALA A 14 11.42 2.84 12.20
N GLY A 15 11.72 4.14 12.25
CA GLY A 15 12.71 4.72 13.16
C GLY A 15 12.21 4.86 14.60
N ASN A 16 10.90 5.06 14.80
CA ASN A 16 10.29 5.16 16.13
C ASN A 16 8.85 4.59 16.13
N ARG A 17 8.68 3.36 16.60
CA ARG A 17 7.42 2.61 16.55
C ARG A 17 6.47 3.01 17.68
N THR A 18 5.88 4.20 17.56
CA THR A 18 4.81 4.69 18.45
C THR A 18 3.44 4.59 17.78
N ASP A 19 2.38 4.59 18.59
CA ASP A 19 0.99 4.63 18.11
C ASP A 19 0.70 5.90 17.29
N GLU A 20 1.31 7.03 17.65
CA GLU A 20 1.21 8.28 16.91
C GLU A 20 1.79 8.17 15.50
N ASN A 21 3.01 7.61 15.38
CA ASN A 21 3.63 7.40 14.07
C ASN A 21 2.88 6.35 13.25
N TRP A 22 2.31 5.34 13.92
CA TRP A 22 1.43 4.37 13.26
C TRP A 22 0.16 5.02 12.71
N ALA A 23 -0.56 5.79 13.53
CA ALA A 23 -1.77 6.50 13.11
C ALA A 23 -1.48 7.44 11.94
N ARG A 24 -0.36 8.17 11.99
CA ARG A 24 0.09 9.03 10.89
C ARG A 24 0.38 8.23 9.61
N LEU A 25 1.05 7.08 9.73
CA LEU A 25 1.30 6.21 8.58
C LEU A 25 -0.02 5.73 7.94
N ILE A 26 -0.97 5.29 8.77
CA ILE A 26 -2.28 4.85 8.29
C ILE A 26 -3.04 5.98 7.60
N ASP A 27 -3.06 7.17 8.19
CA ASP A 27 -3.73 8.34 7.61
C ASP A 27 -3.11 8.74 6.26
N VAL A 28 -1.78 8.83 6.19
CA VAL A 28 -1.09 9.13 4.93
C VAL A 28 -1.34 8.04 3.89
N PHE A 29 -1.26 6.75 4.27
CA PHE A 29 -1.53 5.65 3.36
C PHE A 29 -2.97 5.71 2.80
N ARG A 30 -3.96 5.85 3.68
CA ARG A 30 -5.40 5.92 3.33
C ARG A 30 -5.66 6.99 2.27
N ASN A 31 -5.00 8.14 2.41
CA ASN A 31 -5.18 9.31 1.53
C ASN A 31 -4.22 9.35 0.33
N SER A 32 -3.34 8.35 0.17
CA SER A 32 -2.35 8.30 -0.92
C SER A 32 -2.84 7.45 -2.10
N ILE A 33 -2.37 7.80 -3.30
CA ILE A 33 -2.35 6.87 -4.44
C ILE A 33 -1.04 6.09 -4.38
N VAL A 34 -1.13 4.77 -4.27
CA VAL A 34 0.03 3.87 -4.24
C VAL A 34 0.14 3.07 -5.53
N GLY A 35 1.35 2.67 -5.89
CA GLY A 35 1.58 1.75 -7.00
C GLY A 35 1.17 0.34 -6.62
N ALA A 36 0.45 -0.35 -7.50
CA ALA A 36 0.14 -1.77 -7.36
C ALA A 36 0.25 -2.50 -8.71
N VAL A 37 0.36 -3.82 -8.66
CA VAL A 37 0.24 -4.65 -9.87
C VAL A 37 -1.24 -4.99 -10.05
N GLY A 38 -1.93 -4.27 -10.94
CA GLY A 38 -3.34 -4.49 -11.23
C GLY A 38 -3.55 -5.62 -12.23
N SER A 39 -4.70 -6.30 -12.13
CA SER A 39 -5.20 -7.27 -13.09
C SER A 39 -6.71 -7.09 -13.26
N GLY A 40 -7.25 -7.46 -14.43
CA GLY A 40 -8.68 -7.30 -14.73
C GLY A 40 -9.04 -5.96 -15.40
N PRO A 41 -10.33 -5.73 -15.68
CA PRO A 41 -10.78 -4.59 -16.47
C PRO A 41 -10.65 -3.28 -15.70
N VAL A 42 -9.99 -2.30 -16.32
CA VAL A 42 -9.93 -0.91 -15.87
C VAL A 42 -10.73 -0.07 -16.86
N ALA A 43 -11.66 0.74 -16.36
CA ALA A 43 -12.44 1.65 -17.18
C ALA A 43 -11.55 2.80 -17.71
N ALA A 44 -11.99 3.45 -18.79
CA ALA A 44 -11.23 4.51 -19.45
C ALA A 44 -11.03 5.76 -18.55
N ASP A 45 -11.83 5.91 -17.49
CA ASP A 45 -11.71 6.94 -16.47
C ASP A 45 -10.74 6.57 -15.32
N GLY A 46 -10.09 5.41 -15.41
CA GLY A 46 -9.17 4.89 -14.41
C GLY A 46 -9.84 4.16 -13.24
N THR A 47 -11.16 3.98 -13.26
CA THR A 47 -11.87 3.23 -12.22
C THR A 47 -11.77 1.71 -12.44
N SER A 48 -11.66 0.95 -11.35
CA SER A 48 -11.62 -0.51 -11.39
C SER A 48 -13.03 -1.09 -11.57
N GLY A 49 -13.19 -1.99 -12.55
CA GLY A 49 -14.45 -2.71 -12.77
C GLY A 49 -14.59 -3.95 -11.88
N ALA A 50 -15.76 -4.59 -11.95
CA ALA A 50 -15.96 -5.90 -11.35
C ALA A 50 -14.90 -6.91 -11.89
N GLY A 51 -14.23 -7.62 -10.99
CA GLY A 51 -13.12 -8.52 -11.33
C GLY A 51 -11.75 -7.87 -11.40
N PHE A 52 -11.59 -6.60 -11.03
CA PHE A 52 -10.29 -6.00 -10.78
C PHE A 52 -9.62 -6.65 -9.56
N GLY A 53 -8.37 -7.06 -9.72
CA GLY A 53 -7.54 -7.66 -8.68
C GLY A 53 -6.20 -6.97 -8.57
N VAL A 54 -5.57 -7.10 -7.40
CA VAL A 54 -4.22 -6.58 -7.15
C VAL A 54 -3.26 -7.72 -6.86
N GLY A 55 -2.02 -7.56 -7.31
CA GLY A 55 -0.95 -8.51 -7.14
C GLY A 55 -0.68 -8.79 -5.67
N ARG A 56 -0.49 -10.07 -5.36
CA ARG A 56 -0.17 -10.54 -4.02
C ARG A 56 1.27 -11.00 -3.97
N THR A 57 1.85 -10.92 -2.77
CA THR A 57 3.15 -11.49 -2.44
C THR A 57 3.08 -12.22 -1.11
N THR A 58 4.02 -13.12 -0.88
CA THR A 58 4.23 -13.77 0.42
C THR A 58 5.55 -13.26 0.99
N HIS A 59 5.49 -12.30 1.91
CA HIS A 59 6.67 -11.64 2.46
C HIS A 59 7.02 -12.18 3.86
N GLY A 60 8.25 -12.68 4.02
CA GLY A 60 8.84 -13.09 5.30
C GLY A 60 8.23 -14.34 5.94
N ASP A 61 6.97 -14.28 6.34
CA ASP A 61 6.24 -15.31 7.09
C ASP A 61 5.37 -16.24 6.22
N GLY A 62 5.51 -16.14 4.89
CA GLY A 62 4.74 -16.93 3.93
C GLY A 62 3.28 -16.51 3.79
N ARG A 63 2.80 -15.49 4.51
CA ARG A 63 1.39 -15.07 4.46
C ARG A 63 1.12 -14.15 3.27
N PRO A 64 0.04 -14.38 2.51
CA PRO A 64 -0.31 -13.58 1.34
C PRO A 64 -0.70 -12.15 1.74
N ARG A 65 -0.15 -11.16 1.04
CA ARG A 65 -0.41 -9.73 1.23
C ARG A 65 -0.54 -9.02 -0.09
N ILE A 66 -1.32 -7.96 -0.14
CA ILE A 66 -1.34 -7.05 -1.28
C ILE A 66 0.04 -6.37 -1.39
N LEU A 67 0.67 -6.45 -2.57
CA LEU A 67 1.95 -5.80 -2.83
C LEU A 67 1.72 -4.36 -3.30
N THR A 68 2.29 -3.40 -2.58
CA THR A 68 2.16 -1.98 -2.90
C THR A 68 3.49 -1.24 -2.84
N PHE A 69 3.57 -0.13 -3.58
CA PHE A 69 4.75 0.71 -3.71
C PHE A 69 4.37 2.15 -3.39
N ALA A 70 4.99 2.72 -2.36
CA ALA A 70 4.76 4.09 -1.95
C ALA A 70 5.17 5.07 -3.04
N ASP A 71 4.54 6.24 -3.07
CA ASP A 71 4.94 7.39 -3.88
C ASP A 71 5.35 7.02 -5.33
N PRO A 72 4.45 6.43 -6.14
CA PRO A 72 4.80 5.74 -7.38
C PRO A 72 5.75 6.51 -8.33
N PRO A 73 5.60 7.83 -8.57
CA PRO A 73 6.56 8.59 -9.38
C PRO A 73 7.98 8.63 -8.80
N VAL A 74 8.13 8.65 -7.48
CA VAL A 74 9.44 8.59 -6.81
C VAL A 74 9.98 7.17 -6.92
N TYR A 75 9.17 6.16 -6.61
CA TYR A 75 9.60 4.76 -6.67
C TYR A 75 10.13 4.38 -8.06
N ALA A 76 9.41 4.77 -9.11
CA ALA A 76 9.80 4.50 -10.49
C ALA A 76 11.15 5.13 -10.87
N ARG A 77 11.48 6.30 -10.31
CA ARG A 77 12.79 6.96 -10.52
C ARG A 77 13.91 6.29 -9.73
N THR A 78 13.63 5.84 -8.51
CA THR A 78 14.65 5.27 -7.60
C THR A 78 14.97 3.81 -7.94
N PHE A 79 13.94 2.98 -8.14
CA PHE A 79 14.07 1.52 -8.26
C PHE A 79 13.58 0.96 -9.60
N GLY A 80 12.98 1.80 -10.46
CA GLY A 80 12.33 1.38 -11.70
C GLY A 80 10.84 1.09 -11.53
N GLN A 81 10.12 1.00 -12.66
CA GLN A 81 8.68 0.77 -12.70
C GLN A 81 8.34 -0.69 -12.31
N ALA A 82 7.83 -0.89 -11.09
CA ALA A 82 7.45 -2.21 -10.56
C ALA A 82 5.92 -2.44 -10.45
N PHE A 83 5.12 -1.46 -10.83
CA PHE A 83 3.66 -1.45 -10.73
C PHE A 83 3.03 -1.10 -12.08
N THR A 84 1.77 -1.48 -12.27
CA THR A 84 1.02 -1.25 -13.52
C THR A 84 -0.10 -0.23 -13.37
N VAL A 85 -0.53 0.02 -12.13
CA VAL A 85 -1.66 0.93 -11.82
C VAL A 85 -1.39 1.72 -10.55
N GLY A 86 -2.04 2.88 -10.44
CA GLY A 86 -2.19 3.60 -9.17
C GLY A 86 -3.52 3.25 -8.53
N VAL A 87 -3.52 2.97 -7.23
CA VAL A 87 -4.73 2.62 -6.47
C VAL A 87 -4.80 3.46 -5.21
N PRO A 88 -5.97 4.05 -4.85
CA PRO A 88 -6.14 4.69 -3.55
C PRO A 88 -5.88 3.72 -2.41
N GLY A 89 -5.13 4.14 -1.39
CA GLY A 89 -4.85 3.32 -0.21
C GLY A 89 -6.13 2.88 0.52
N SER A 90 -7.16 3.73 0.56
CA SER A 90 -8.48 3.39 1.09
C SER A 90 -9.10 2.15 0.42
N VAL A 91 -9.03 2.05 -0.92
CA VAL A 91 -9.53 0.88 -1.66
C VAL A 91 -8.75 -0.37 -1.27
N LEU A 92 -7.43 -0.26 -1.09
CA LEU A 92 -6.61 -1.41 -0.67
C LEU A 92 -6.90 -1.85 0.77
N LEU A 93 -7.23 -0.93 1.67
CA LEU A 93 -7.70 -1.25 3.02
C LEU A 93 -9.03 -2.03 2.97
N GLU A 94 -9.97 -1.61 2.12
CA GLU A 94 -11.23 -2.34 1.91
C GLU A 94 -11.00 -3.74 1.35
N MET A 95 -10.15 -3.87 0.33
CA MET A 95 -9.80 -5.16 -0.27
C MET A 95 -9.15 -6.10 0.76
N ALA A 96 -8.19 -5.61 1.55
CA ALA A 96 -7.52 -6.42 2.57
C ALA A 96 -8.48 -6.83 3.70
N ALA A 97 -9.38 -5.95 4.12
CA ALA A 97 -10.36 -6.25 5.17
C ALA A 97 -11.43 -7.26 4.72
N GLY A 98 -11.87 -7.17 3.46
CA GLY A 98 -12.92 -8.00 2.88
C GLY A 98 -12.49 -9.41 2.48
N ASP A 99 -11.19 -9.66 2.36
CA ASP A 99 -10.61 -10.94 1.96
C ASP A 99 -10.07 -11.71 3.17
N LEU A 100 -10.67 -12.85 3.50
CA LEU A 100 -10.26 -13.68 4.64
C LEU A 100 -8.92 -14.39 4.40
N ASP A 101 -8.53 -14.57 3.14
CA ASP A 101 -7.27 -15.20 2.77
C ASP A 101 -6.15 -14.16 2.65
N CYS A 102 -6.42 -12.86 2.87
CA CYS A 102 -5.42 -11.80 2.86
C CYS A 102 -4.91 -11.52 4.27
N ALA A 103 -3.60 -11.55 4.48
CA ALA A 103 -2.98 -11.21 5.77
C ALA A 103 -2.70 -9.71 5.93
N GLY A 104 -2.95 -8.90 4.91
CA GLY A 104 -2.79 -7.45 4.94
C GLY A 104 -2.13 -6.85 3.69
N ILE A 105 -1.49 -5.72 3.86
CA ILE A 105 -0.87 -4.91 2.80
C ILE A 105 0.61 -4.76 3.12
N LEU A 106 1.48 -5.09 2.17
CA LEU A 106 2.90 -4.77 2.22
C LEU A 106 3.15 -3.47 1.47
N ILE A 107 3.72 -2.48 2.16
CA ILE A 107 4.05 -1.18 1.60
C ILE A 107 5.56 -1.08 1.48
N ASN A 108 6.06 -0.96 0.25
CA ASN A 108 7.48 -0.77 -0.04
C ASN A 108 7.78 0.73 -0.18
N SER A 109 8.79 1.22 0.53
CA SER A 109 9.22 2.61 0.48
C SER A 109 9.80 2.98 -0.89
N ALA A 110 9.58 4.22 -1.33
CA ALA A 110 10.15 4.78 -2.56
C ALA A 110 11.57 5.34 -2.38
N THR A 111 12.04 5.50 -1.15
CA THR A 111 13.29 6.18 -0.82
C THR A 111 14.31 5.29 -0.12
N SER A 112 13.92 4.09 0.31
CA SER A 112 14.82 3.11 0.93
C SER A 112 14.31 1.68 0.72
N GLU A 113 15.20 0.70 0.90
CA GLU A 113 14.87 -0.73 0.87
C GLU A 113 14.16 -1.17 2.17
N THR A 114 13.11 -0.46 2.55
CA THR A 114 12.31 -0.73 3.74
C THR A 114 10.87 -1.00 3.36
N SER A 115 10.21 -1.85 4.15
CA SER A 115 8.79 -2.12 4.00
C SER A 115 8.10 -2.18 5.35
N VAL A 116 6.81 -1.87 5.34
CA VAL A 116 5.92 -1.99 6.52
C VAL A 116 4.68 -2.75 6.11
N VAL A 117 4.17 -3.56 7.04
CA VAL A 117 2.93 -4.31 6.86
C VAL A 117 1.80 -3.61 7.61
N ILE A 118 0.72 -3.29 6.91
CA ILE A 118 -0.59 -3.07 7.53
C ILE A 118 -1.26 -4.43 7.61
N SER A 119 -1.44 -4.97 8.81
CA SER A 119 -2.13 -6.27 8.97
C SER A 119 -3.59 -6.17 8.53
N ARG A 120 -4.23 -7.30 8.27
CA ARG A 120 -5.67 -7.32 7.98
C ARG A 120 -6.50 -6.71 9.11
N GLU A 121 -6.15 -6.98 10.37
CA GLU A 121 -6.84 -6.43 11.54
C GLU A 121 -6.71 -4.90 11.59
N ALA A 122 -5.51 -4.38 11.31
CA ALA A 122 -5.29 -2.95 11.20
C ALA A 122 -6.04 -2.35 10.01
N ALA A 123 -6.13 -3.06 8.88
CA ALA A 123 -6.92 -2.62 7.73
C ALA A 123 -8.41 -2.56 8.04
N VAL A 124 -8.95 -3.51 8.81
CA VAL A 124 -10.33 -3.47 9.31
C VAL A 124 -10.55 -2.23 10.19
N ALA A 125 -9.66 -1.99 11.17
CA ALA A 125 -9.75 -0.83 12.05
C ALA A 125 -9.59 0.51 11.30
N ALA A 126 -8.84 0.51 10.19
CA ALA A 126 -8.58 1.67 9.38
C ALA A 126 -9.66 1.95 8.31
N ARG A 127 -10.82 1.28 8.35
CA ARG A 127 -11.97 1.61 7.49
C ARG A 127 -12.93 2.61 8.11
N ASP A 128 -12.90 2.72 9.44
CA ASP A 128 -13.68 3.70 10.21
C ASP A 128 -12.98 5.08 10.23
#